data_AF-A0A6A4Q445-F1
#
_entry.id   AF-A0A6A4Q445-F1
#
_cell.length_a   1.000
_cell.length_b   1.000
_cell.length_c   1.000
_cell.angle_alpha   90.00
_cell.angle_beta   90.00
_cell.angle_gamma   90.00
#
_symmetry.space_group_name_H-M   'P 1'
#
loop_
_entity.id
_entity.type
_entity.pdbx_description
1 polymer ?
#
loop_
_entity_poly.entity_id
_entity_poly.type
_entity_poly.pdbx_seq_one_letter_code
_entity_poly.pdbx_strand_id
1 'polypeptide(L)'
;MKKAVNEVKAMGFDDPSKVTFVIALLARRAMSKSRWDAKVEVFKSWGWSEENILEAFRKEPKCMLASKDKIDEVMRLWVSQFGWNSLALVDGPGMFGYSLEKRIIPRAFIVQYLLAKGLRKKNASLFSPFVLSEKLFIEKYVECFEEERSELLKLYQEKMNVQDSKDGVTSDILPKVTL
;
A
#
# COMPACT_ATOMS: atom_id res chain seq x y z
N MET A 1 25.23 17.91 7.33
CA MET A 1 23.87 18.22 7.82
C MET A 1 23.16 19.29 6.99
N LYS A 2 23.74 20.49 6.80
CA LYS A 2 23.10 21.62 6.08
C LYS A 2 22.58 21.29 4.67
N LYS A 3 23.35 20.55 3.86
CA LYS A 3 22.92 20.14 2.50
C LYS A 3 21.61 19.33 2.49
N ALA A 4 21.52 18.29 3.31
CA ALA A 4 20.34 17.44 3.37
C ALA A 4 19.10 18.17 3.91
N VAL A 5 19.30 19.10 4.86
CA VAL A 5 18.23 19.99 5.35
C VAL A 5 17.69 20.87 4.22
N ASN A 6 18.57 21.46 3.41
CA ASN A 6 18.15 22.29 2.27
C ASN A 6 17.44 21.48 1.18
N GLU A 7 17.92 20.27 0.88
CA GLU A 7 17.26 19.36 -0.06
C GLU A 7 15.83 19.01 0.39
N VAL A 8 15.65 18.66 1.67
CA VAL A 8 14.33 18.33 2.23
C VAL A 8 13.40 19.55 2.24
N LYS A 9 13.91 20.75 2.53
CA LYS A 9 13.15 22.00 2.38
C LYS A 9 12.72 22.23 0.93
N ALA A 10 13.62 22.06 -0.04
CA ALA A 10 13.28 22.19 -1.46
C ALA A 10 12.24 21.15 -1.93
N MET A 11 12.15 20.00 -1.25
CA MET A 11 11.10 19.00 -1.46
C MET A 11 9.77 19.37 -0.79
N GLY A 12 9.62 20.56 -0.19
CA GLY A 12 8.36 21.06 0.38
C GLY A 12 8.15 20.74 1.86
N PHE A 13 9.21 20.46 2.60
CA PHE A 13 9.15 20.31 4.06
C PHE A 13 9.69 21.58 4.74
N ASP A 14 8.81 22.53 5.04
CA ASP A 14 9.22 23.87 5.47
C ASP A 14 9.48 24.01 6.99
N ASP A 15 8.93 23.10 7.80
CA ASP A 15 8.94 23.18 9.25
C ASP A 15 9.79 22.05 9.89
N PRO A 16 11.03 22.35 10.34
CA PRO A 16 11.91 21.38 10.99
C PRO A 16 11.41 20.82 12.32
N SER A 17 10.39 21.44 12.94
CA SER A 17 9.80 20.95 14.19
C SER A 17 8.85 19.76 13.99
N LYS A 18 8.35 19.57 12.76
CA LYS A 18 7.43 18.47 12.45
C LYS A 18 8.16 17.13 12.38
N VAL A 19 7.54 16.11 12.96
CA VAL A 19 8.05 14.73 12.89
C VAL A 19 8.22 14.25 11.44
N THR A 20 7.32 14.67 10.54
CA THR A 20 7.42 14.36 9.10
C THR A 20 8.69 14.94 8.46
N PHE A 21 9.13 16.13 8.86
CA PHE A 21 10.41 16.70 8.43
C PHE A 21 11.58 15.82 8.88
N VAL A 22 11.59 15.41 10.15
CA VAL A 22 12.64 14.55 10.70
C VAL A 22 12.68 13.22 9.95
N ILE A 23 11.53 12.61 9.69
CA ILE A 23 11.45 11.35 8.93
C ILE A 23 11.94 11.55 7.48
N ALA A 24 11.55 12.63 6.80
CA ALA A 24 12.02 12.94 5.45
C ALA A 24 13.53 13.15 5.40
N LEU A 25 14.10 13.85 6.39
CA LEU A 25 15.54 14.02 6.53
C LEU A 25 16.26 12.69 6.77
N LEU A 26 15.71 11.81 7.62
CA LEU A 26 16.25 10.47 7.83
C LEU A 26 16.18 9.64 6.55
N ALA A 27 15.04 9.63 5.86
CA ALA A 27 14.86 8.91 4.60
C ALA A 27 15.86 9.39 3.53
N ARG A 28 16.00 10.70 3.36
CA ARG A 28 16.94 11.26 2.39
C ARG A 28 18.40 10.94 2.73
N ARG A 29 18.77 11.00 4.02
CA ARG A 29 20.14 10.71 4.48
C ARG A 29 20.49 9.22 4.45
N ALA A 30 19.50 8.34 4.59
CA ALA A 30 19.70 6.89 4.62
C ALA A 30 20.06 6.29 3.25
N MET A 31 19.97 7.07 2.15
CA MET A 31 20.25 6.56 0.81
C MET A 31 21.09 7.50 -0.05
N SER A 32 21.94 6.91 -0.88
CA SER A 32 22.69 7.62 -1.90
C SER A 32 21.74 8.18 -2.97
N LYS A 33 22.23 9.15 -3.76
CA LYS A 33 21.47 9.68 -4.89
C LYS A 33 21.06 8.58 -5.87
N SER A 34 21.96 7.67 -6.26
CA SER A 34 21.58 6.61 -7.22
C SER A 34 20.53 5.63 -6.67
N ARG A 35 20.53 5.36 -5.36
CA ARG A 35 19.48 4.54 -4.72
C ARG A 35 18.13 5.24 -4.69
N TRP A 36 18.13 6.56 -4.53
CA TRP A 36 16.92 7.38 -4.64
C TRP A 36 16.39 7.37 -6.07
N ASP A 37 17.25 7.72 -7.04
CA ASP A 37 16.90 7.80 -8.45
C ASP A 37 16.38 6.43 -8.95
N ALA A 38 17.00 5.32 -8.54
CA ALA A 38 16.53 3.98 -8.91
C ALA A 38 15.14 3.63 -8.33
N LYS A 39 14.71 4.22 -7.21
CA LYS A 39 13.33 4.06 -6.69
C LYS A 39 12.36 4.96 -7.44
N VAL A 40 12.77 6.18 -7.79
CA VAL A 40 12.01 7.10 -8.63
C VAL A 40 11.69 6.44 -9.98
N GLU A 41 12.66 5.79 -10.60
CA GLU A 41 12.45 5.09 -11.88
C GLU A 41 11.48 3.89 -11.76
N VAL A 42 11.45 3.20 -10.61
CA VAL A 42 10.41 2.17 -10.36
C VAL A 42 9.02 2.82 -10.30
N PHE A 43 8.84 3.93 -9.59
CA PHE A 43 7.54 4.60 -9.58
C PHE A 43 7.13 5.08 -10.98
N LYS A 44 8.08 5.63 -11.77
CA LYS A 44 7.85 6.04 -13.15
C LYS A 44 7.44 4.88 -14.06
N SER A 45 8.02 3.69 -13.89
CA SER A 45 7.61 2.52 -14.67
C SER A 45 6.17 2.07 -14.37
N TRP A 46 5.61 2.48 -13.23
CA TRP A 46 4.19 2.29 -12.86
C TRP A 46 3.30 3.49 -13.21
N GLY A 47 3.80 4.43 -14.03
CA GLY A 47 3.04 5.56 -14.56
C GLY A 47 2.98 6.80 -13.67
N TRP A 48 3.80 6.87 -12.62
CA TRP A 48 3.86 8.07 -11.77
C TRP A 48 4.74 9.16 -12.40
N SER A 49 4.30 10.42 -12.34
CA SER A 49 5.16 11.57 -12.63
C SER A 49 6.07 11.90 -11.45
N GLU A 50 7.05 12.79 -11.65
CA GLU A 50 7.89 13.26 -10.54
C GLU A 50 7.09 14.02 -9.49
N GLU A 51 6.04 14.75 -9.91
CA GLU A 51 5.12 15.45 -9.03
C GLU A 51 4.34 14.45 -8.15
N ASN A 52 3.83 13.35 -8.72
CA ASN A 52 3.14 12.30 -7.97
C ASN A 52 4.07 11.67 -6.91
N ILE A 53 5.33 11.41 -7.28
CA ILE A 53 6.33 10.84 -6.36
C ILE A 53 6.63 11.83 -5.23
N LEU A 54 6.80 13.11 -5.56
CA LEU A 54 7.07 14.15 -4.58
C LEU A 54 5.87 14.37 -3.63
N GLU A 55 4.65 14.34 -4.16
CA GLU A 55 3.42 14.39 -3.36
C GLU A 55 3.32 13.21 -2.40
N ALA A 56 3.53 11.98 -2.89
CA ALA A 56 3.55 10.78 -2.07
C ALA A 56 4.62 10.85 -0.97
N PHE A 57 5.82 11.34 -1.31
CA PHE A 57 6.91 11.51 -0.35
C PHE A 57 6.58 12.56 0.73
N ARG A 58 5.90 13.65 0.38
CA ARG A 58 5.44 14.66 1.35
C ARG A 58 4.40 14.09 2.31
N LYS A 59 3.47 13.26 1.82
CA LYS A 59 2.42 12.63 2.62
C LYS A 59 2.98 11.58 3.58
N GLU A 60 3.88 10.71 3.11
CA GLU A 60 4.51 9.67 3.92
C GLU A 60 5.94 9.42 3.46
N PRO A 61 6.95 10.08 4.06
CA PRO A 61 8.33 9.96 3.60
C PRO A 61 8.90 8.54 3.77
N LYS A 62 8.29 7.70 4.62
CA LYS A 62 8.68 6.30 4.77
C LYS A 62 8.43 5.47 3.51
N CYS A 63 7.60 5.92 2.56
CA CYS A 63 7.44 5.21 1.29
C CYS A 63 8.78 5.02 0.56
N MET A 64 9.67 6.01 0.67
CA MET A 64 11.02 5.95 0.10
C MET A 64 12.01 5.14 0.93
N LEU A 65 11.63 4.66 2.14
CA LEU A 65 12.46 3.72 2.91
C LEU A 65 12.28 2.26 2.46
N ALA A 66 11.15 1.93 1.81
CA ALA A 66 10.92 0.60 1.25
C ALA A 66 12.00 0.22 0.21
N SER A 67 12.29 -1.08 0.06
CA SER A 67 13.16 -1.55 -1.01
C SER A 67 12.49 -1.37 -2.37
N LYS A 68 13.27 -1.37 -3.45
CA LYS A 68 12.72 -1.35 -4.82
C LYS A 68 11.77 -2.52 -5.04
N ASP A 69 12.21 -3.72 -4.65
CA ASP A 69 11.43 -4.95 -4.79
C ASP A 69 10.11 -4.87 -4.01
N LYS A 70 10.12 -4.23 -2.83
CA LYS A 70 8.90 -4.01 -2.05
C LYS A 70 7.94 -3.04 -2.76
N ILE A 71 8.46 -1.96 -3.32
CA ILE A 71 7.65 -0.97 -4.06
C ILE A 71 7.02 -1.66 -5.28
N ASP A 72 7.84 -2.35 -6.06
CA ASP A 72 7.42 -3.05 -7.27
C ASP A 72 6.38 -4.13 -6.97
N GLU A 73 6.59 -4.93 -5.93
CA GLU A 73 5.65 -5.98 -5.54
C GLU A 73 4.31 -5.42 -5.06
N VAL A 74 4.31 -4.33 -4.27
CA VAL A 74 3.07 -3.64 -3.88
C VAL A 74 2.33 -3.15 -5.13
N MET A 75 3.03 -2.51 -6.07
CA MET A 75 2.41 -2.02 -7.31
C MET A 75 1.85 -3.17 -8.17
N ARG A 76 2.63 -4.24 -8.33
CA ARG A 76 2.25 -5.42 -9.10
C ARG A 76 0.98 -6.06 -8.55
N LEU A 77 0.88 -6.25 -7.24
CA LEU A 77 -0.33 -6.78 -6.60
C LEU A 77 -1.50 -5.81 -6.76
N TRP A 78 -1.27 -4.50 -6.54
CA TRP A 78 -2.30 -3.47 -6.66
C TRP A 78 -2.95 -3.43 -8.04
N VAL A 79 -2.12 -3.40 -9.09
CA VAL A 79 -2.57 -3.26 -10.47
C VAL A 79 -3.00 -4.61 -11.03
N SER A 80 -2.13 -5.62 -10.97
CA SER A 80 -2.33 -6.87 -11.71
C SER A 80 -3.33 -7.79 -11.03
N GLN A 81 -3.26 -7.89 -9.69
CA GLN A 81 -4.13 -8.80 -8.94
C GLN A 81 -5.46 -8.12 -8.58
N PHE A 82 -5.42 -6.85 -8.17
CA PHE A 82 -6.62 -6.17 -7.72
C PHE A 82 -7.30 -5.29 -8.77
N GLY A 83 -6.64 -5.02 -9.91
CA GLY A 83 -7.19 -4.17 -10.97
C GLY A 83 -7.31 -2.70 -10.56
N TRP A 84 -6.61 -2.28 -9.50
CA TRP A 84 -6.69 -0.92 -8.98
C TRP A 84 -5.66 -0.01 -9.64
N ASN A 85 -6.03 1.26 -9.81
CA ASN A 85 -5.14 2.26 -10.41
C ASN A 85 -3.92 2.49 -9.52
N SER A 86 -2.70 2.40 -10.09
CA SER A 86 -1.45 2.67 -9.38
C SER A 86 -1.39 4.09 -8.82
N LEU A 87 -2.00 5.06 -9.49
CA LEU A 87 -2.04 6.46 -9.05
C LEU A 87 -2.85 6.66 -7.77
N ALA A 88 -3.75 5.73 -7.42
CA ALA A 88 -4.45 5.80 -6.14
C ALA A 88 -3.46 5.75 -4.95
N LEU A 89 -2.33 5.05 -5.09
CA LEU A 89 -1.31 4.94 -4.04
C LEU A 89 -0.58 6.27 -3.77
N VAL A 90 -0.74 7.31 -4.60
CA VAL A 90 -0.29 8.67 -4.29
C VAL A 90 -1.04 9.25 -3.09
N ASP A 91 -2.30 8.85 -2.88
CA ASP A 91 -3.11 9.23 -1.72
C ASP A 91 -2.88 8.34 -0.49
N GLY A 92 -2.33 7.13 -0.71
CA GLY A 92 -2.04 6.16 0.34
C GLY A 92 -0.60 5.65 0.35
N PRO A 93 0.45 6.51 0.37
CA PRO A 93 1.84 6.05 0.30
C PRO A 93 2.29 5.21 1.51
N GLY A 94 1.54 5.24 2.62
CA GLY A 94 1.76 4.33 3.75
C GLY A 94 1.64 2.85 3.40
N MET A 95 0.99 2.51 2.30
CA MET A 95 0.87 1.12 1.82
C MET A 95 2.23 0.46 1.59
N PHE A 96 3.25 1.20 1.16
CA PHE A 96 4.60 0.65 0.95
C PHE A 96 5.29 0.22 2.26
N GLY A 97 4.78 0.67 3.40
CA GLY A 97 5.27 0.29 4.74
C GLY A 97 4.59 -0.93 5.36
N TYR A 98 3.48 -1.41 4.80
CA TYR A 98 2.75 -2.55 5.37
C TYR A 98 3.27 -3.90 4.87
N SER A 99 3.15 -4.94 5.71
CA SER A 99 3.39 -6.32 5.25
C SER A 99 2.38 -6.68 4.16
N LEU A 100 2.87 -7.31 3.09
CA LEU A 100 1.99 -7.74 2.01
C LEU A 100 1.14 -8.92 2.49
N GLU A 101 1.81 -9.88 3.09
CA GLU A 101 1.32 -11.19 3.48
C GLU A 101 0.39 -11.10 4.69
N LYS A 102 0.78 -10.31 5.69
CA LYS A 102 0.05 -10.21 6.96
C LYS A 102 -0.93 -9.04 7.01
N ARG A 103 -1.02 -8.22 5.95
CA ARG A 103 -1.94 -7.07 5.95
C ARG A 103 -2.54 -6.76 4.59
N ILE A 104 -1.74 -6.52 3.54
CA ILE A 104 -2.30 -6.02 2.27
C ILE A 104 -3.14 -7.11 1.58
N ILE A 105 -2.57 -8.29 1.35
CA ILE A 105 -3.22 -9.37 0.62
C ILE A 105 -4.51 -9.82 1.33
N PRO A 106 -4.51 -10.22 2.62
CA PRO A 106 -5.72 -10.69 3.28
C PRO A 106 -6.85 -9.67 3.25
N ARG A 107 -6.53 -8.39 3.47
CA ARG A 107 -7.53 -7.32 3.53
C ARG A 107 -8.03 -6.92 2.16
N ALA A 108 -7.18 -6.94 1.14
CA ALA A 108 -7.59 -6.66 -0.23
C ALA A 108 -8.57 -7.70 -0.77
N PHE A 109 -8.35 -8.98 -0.48
CA PHE A 109 -9.28 -10.05 -0.85
C PHE A 109 -10.66 -9.89 -0.19
N ILE A 110 -10.71 -9.55 1.10
CA ILE A 110 -11.96 -9.23 1.78
C ILE A 110 -12.66 -8.04 1.12
N VAL A 111 -11.91 -6.98 0.83
CA VAL A 111 -12.45 -5.80 0.15
C VAL A 111 -13.04 -6.15 -1.23
N GLN A 112 -12.35 -6.97 -2.03
CA GLN A 112 -12.84 -7.42 -3.31
C GLN A 112 -14.09 -8.27 -3.20
N TYR A 113 -14.13 -9.21 -2.25
CA TYR A 113 -15.31 -10.03 -1.98
C TYR A 113 -16.53 -9.15 -1.69
N LEU A 114 -16.38 -8.18 -0.77
CA LEU A 114 -17.47 -7.29 -0.39
C LEU A 114 -17.93 -6.40 -1.56
N LEU A 115 -17.01 -5.94 -2.41
CA LEU A 115 -17.35 -5.18 -3.62
C LEU A 115 -18.11 -6.05 -4.64
N ALA A 116 -17.67 -7.29 -4.85
CA ALA A 116 -18.29 -8.22 -5.80
C ALA A 116 -19.71 -8.64 -5.37
N LYS A 117 -19.95 -8.75 -4.06
CA LYS A 117 -21.27 -9.03 -3.48
C LYS A 117 -22.16 -7.78 -3.34
N GLY A 118 -21.66 -6.59 -3.65
CA GLY A 118 -22.39 -5.33 -3.47
C GLY A 118 -22.56 -4.88 -2.01
N LEU A 119 -21.90 -5.56 -1.07
CA LEU A 119 -21.90 -5.26 0.37
C LEU A 119 -21.04 -4.04 0.73
N ARG A 120 -20.27 -3.53 -0.23
CA ARG A 120 -19.46 -2.33 -0.10
C ARG A 120 -19.68 -1.40 -1.28
N LYS A 121 -19.85 -0.10 -0.99
CA LYS A 121 -19.97 0.93 -2.02
C LYS A 121 -18.65 1.07 -2.79
N LYS A 122 -18.73 1.19 -4.13
CA LYS A 122 -17.57 1.38 -5.01
C LYS A 122 -16.77 2.65 -4.70
N ASN A 123 -17.43 3.69 -4.18
CA ASN A 123 -16.79 4.97 -3.80
C ASN A 123 -16.33 5.03 -2.33
N ALA A 124 -16.42 3.93 -1.57
CA ALA A 124 -15.89 3.88 -0.21
C ALA A 124 -14.36 4.02 -0.22
N SER A 125 -13.79 4.63 0.84
CA SER A 125 -12.34 4.84 0.95
C SER A 125 -11.54 3.56 0.71
N LEU A 126 -10.69 3.56 -0.32
CA LEU A 126 -9.83 2.42 -0.67
C LEU A 126 -8.84 2.07 0.45
N PHE A 127 -8.35 3.06 1.19
CA PHE A 127 -7.26 2.89 2.17
C PHE A 127 -7.70 2.56 3.59
N SER A 128 -8.93 2.94 3.97
CA SER A 128 -9.49 2.68 5.32
C SER A 128 -9.27 1.23 5.80
N PRO A 129 -9.55 0.18 5.01
CA PRO A 129 -9.34 -1.21 5.42
C PRO A 129 -7.90 -1.52 5.86
N PHE A 130 -6.91 -0.87 5.26
CA PHE A 130 -5.48 -1.18 5.47
C PHE A 130 -4.86 -0.43 6.65
N VAL A 131 -5.43 0.72 7.03
CA VAL A 131 -4.91 1.55 8.13
C VAL A 131 -5.40 1.06 9.49
N LEU A 132 -6.57 0.42 9.56
CA LEU A 132 -7.15 -0.07 10.82
C LEU A 132 -6.26 -1.10 11.53
N SER A 133 -6.39 -1.17 12.86
CA SER A 133 -5.88 -2.32 13.62
C SER A 133 -6.54 -3.61 13.14
N GLU A 134 -5.92 -4.76 13.41
CA GLU A 134 -6.51 -6.05 13.02
C GLU A 134 -7.89 -6.27 13.65
N LYS A 135 -8.02 -6.01 14.96
CA LYS A 135 -9.30 -6.07 15.67
C LYS A 135 -10.40 -5.25 14.96
N LEU A 136 -10.14 -3.96 14.72
CA LEU A 136 -11.12 -3.08 14.07
C LEU A 136 -11.40 -3.46 12.62
N PHE A 137 -10.42 -4.04 11.91
CA PHE A 137 -10.63 -4.55 10.57
C PHE A 137 -11.59 -5.74 10.59
N ILE A 138 -11.37 -6.72 11.46
CA ILE A 138 -12.23 -7.89 11.59
C ILE A 138 -13.65 -7.49 11.99
N GLU A 139 -13.81 -6.64 13.01
CA GLU A 139 -15.13 -6.16 13.44
C GLU A 139 -15.90 -5.48 12.30
N LYS A 140 -15.23 -4.62 11.51
CA LYS A 140 -15.88 -3.77 10.48
C LYS A 140 -15.99 -4.36 9.09
N TYR A 141 -15.21 -5.39 8.76
CA TYR A 141 -15.14 -5.94 7.41
C TYR A 141 -15.41 -7.45 7.37
N VAL A 142 -15.55 -8.10 8.52
CA VAL A 142 -15.83 -9.54 8.62
C VAL A 142 -17.05 -9.77 9.51
N GLU A 143 -17.03 -9.31 10.76
CA GLU A 143 -18.07 -9.67 11.74
C GLU A 143 -19.39 -8.94 11.55
N CYS A 144 -19.37 -7.72 11.00
CA CYS A 144 -20.60 -6.96 10.72
C CYS A 144 -21.45 -7.51 9.56
N PHE A 145 -20.96 -8.52 8.84
CA PHE A 145 -21.65 -9.20 7.75
C PHE A 145 -22.08 -10.58 8.25
N GLU A 146 -23.17 -10.64 9.03
CA GLU A 146 -23.57 -11.86 9.75
C GLU A 146 -23.75 -13.08 8.82
N GLU A 147 -24.33 -12.87 7.64
CA GLU A 147 -24.58 -13.93 6.65
C GLU A 147 -23.28 -14.45 6.02
N GLU A 148 -22.34 -13.55 5.70
CA GLU A 148 -21.08 -13.88 5.04
C GLU A 148 -19.93 -14.15 6.03
N ARG A 149 -20.14 -13.96 7.34
CA ARG A 149 -19.09 -13.97 8.37
C ARG A 149 -18.19 -15.20 8.28
N SER A 150 -18.78 -16.38 8.11
CA SER A 150 -18.04 -17.64 8.04
C SER A 150 -17.12 -17.69 6.81
N GLU A 151 -17.63 -17.29 5.65
CA GLU A 151 -16.86 -17.25 4.40
C GLU A 151 -15.76 -16.20 4.43
N LEU A 152 -16.06 -15.00 4.94
CA LEU A 152 -15.10 -13.91 5.10
C LEU A 152 -13.99 -14.28 6.08
N LEU A 153 -14.31 -14.92 7.21
CA LEU A 153 -13.30 -15.35 8.18
C LEU A 153 -12.38 -16.42 7.58
N LYS A 154 -12.96 -17.40 6.87
CA LYS A 154 -12.21 -18.44 6.17
C LYS A 154 -11.28 -17.83 5.11
N LEU A 155 -11.79 -16.93 4.27
CA LEU A 155 -11.00 -16.21 3.27
C LEU A 155 -9.85 -15.42 3.90
N TYR A 156 -10.11 -14.69 5.00
CA TYR A 156 -9.08 -13.93 5.70
C TYR A 156 -7.97 -14.85 6.21
N GLN A 157 -8.33 -15.95 6.88
CA GLN A 157 -7.39 -16.92 7.42
C GLN A 157 -6.57 -17.62 6.34
N GLU A 158 -7.21 -18.03 5.24
CA GLU A 158 -6.52 -18.60 4.08
C GLU A 158 -5.45 -17.64 3.58
N LYS A 159 -5.81 -16.38 3.32
CA LYS A 159 -4.84 -15.39 2.80
C LYS A 159 -3.76 -15.00 3.80
N MET A 160 -3.99 -15.16 5.11
CA MET A 160 -2.97 -14.98 6.16
C MET A 160 -1.95 -16.13 6.24
N ASN A 161 -2.35 -17.33 5.79
CA ASN A 161 -1.61 -18.60 5.97
C ASN A 161 -0.96 -19.15 4.69
N VAL A 162 -1.29 -18.63 3.50
CA VAL A 162 -0.90 -19.17 2.17
C VAL A 162 0.61 -19.18 1.86
N GLN A 163 1.53 -18.89 2.79
CA GLN A 163 2.97 -18.87 2.48
C GLN A 163 3.94 -19.47 3.51
N ASP A 164 3.45 -20.19 4.52
CA ASP A 164 4.35 -21.12 5.25
C ASP A 164 4.68 -22.37 4.41
N SER A 165 4.01 -22.54 3.26
CA SER A 165 4.27 -23.57 2.27
C SER A 165 4.54 -22.95 0.89
N LYS A 166 5.75 -22.45 0.66
CA LYS A 166 6.23 -22.22 -0.71
C LYS A 166 6.61 -23.57 -1.34
N ASP A 167 5.59 -24.30 -1.76
CA ASP A 167 5.63 -25.29 -2.84
C ASP A 167 4.17 -25.54 -3.25
N GLY A 168 3.80 -25.16 -4.48
CA GLY A 168 2.48 -25.49 -5.03
C GLY A 168 1.76 -24.31 -5.67
N VAL A 169 1.88 -24.24 -6.99
CA VAL A 169 1.03 -23.47 -7.90
C VAL A 169 -0.46 -23.74 -7.62
N THR A 170 -1.30 -22.70 -7.72
CA THR A 170 -2.53 -22.73 -8.52
C THR A 170 -3.06 -21.33 -8.79
N SER A 171 -3.36 -21.09 -10.06
CA SER A 171 -4.14 -19.98 -10.57
C SER A 171 -5.62 -20.15 -10.23
N ASP A 172 -6.34 -19.02 -10.31
CA ASP A 172 -7.81 -18.89 -10.39
C ASP A 172 -8.55 -19.07 -9.05
N ILE A 173 -9.61 -18.35 -8.69
CA ILE A 173 -10.65 -17.64 -9.44
C ILE A 173 -11.08 -16.42 -8.61
N LEU A 174 -11.07 -15.22 -9.20
CA LEU A 174 -12.04 -14.17 -8.87
C LEU A 174 -12.52 -13.59 -10.21
N PRO A 175 -13.84 -13.33 -10.38
CA PRO A 175 -14.34 -12.71 -11.58
C PRO A 175 -13.69 -11.34 -11.75
N LYS A 176 -13.07 -11.11 -12.92
CA LYS A 176 -12.56 -9.79 -13.32
C LYS A 176 -13.74 -8.82 -13.33
N VAL A 177 -13.88 -8.03 -12.27
CA VAL A 177 -14.75 -6.86 -12.29
C VAL A 177 -13.98 -5.76 -13.01
N THR A 178 -14.33 -5.54 -14.27
CA THR A 178 -13.88 -4.36 -15.01
C THR A 178 -14.52 -3.13 -14.35
N LEU A 179 -13.70 -2.18 -13.92
CA LEU A 179 -14.13 -0.86 -13.45
C LEU A 179 -14.71 -0.06 -14.62
#